data_AF-A0A3M0IXY8-F1
#
_entry.id   AF-A0A3M0IXY8-F1
#
_cell.length_a   1.000
_cell.length_b   1.000
_cell.length_c   1.000
_cell.angle_alpha   90.00
_cell.angle_beta   90.00
_cell.angle_gamma   90.00
#
_symmetry.space_group_name_H-M   'P 1'
#
loop_
_entity.id
_entity.type
_entity.pdbx_description
1 polymer ?
#
loop_
_entity_poly.entity_id
_entity_poly.type
_entity_poly.pdbx_seq_one_letter_code
_entity_poly.pdbx_strand_id
1 'polypeptide(L)'
;MIRELESQGVVSKTHSPFNSPIWPVRKSDGEWRLTVDYRALNEVTPPLSAAVPDMLELQYELESKAAKWYATIDIANAFFSIPLAAECRPQFAFTWRGVQYTWN
;
A
#
# COMPACT_ATOMS: atom_id res chain seq x y z
N MET A 1 9.59 -12.26 -2.88
CA MET A 1 9.46 -11.00 -2.09
C MET A 1 10.31 -9.85 -2.66
N ILE A 2 11.42 -9.36 -2.06
CA ILE A 2 11.99 -8.07 -2.54
C ILE A 2 12.45 -8.08 -4.01
N ARG A 3 13.11 -9.18 -4.46
CA ARG A 3 13.54 -9.34 -5.86
C ARG A 3 12.38 -9.37 -6.84
N GLU A 4 11.25 -9.91 -6.40
CA GLU A 4 10.04 -10.01 -7.20
C GLU A 4 9.37 -8.64 -7.33
N LEU A 5 9.23 -7.91 -6.22
CA LEU A 5 8.76 -6.53 -6.22
C LEU A 5 9.64 -5.61 -7.09
N GLU A 6 10.97 -5.80 -7.04
CA GLU A 6 11.92 -5.08 -7.90
C GLU A 6 11.72 -5.46 -9.38
N SER A 7 11.59 -6.75 -9.70
CA SER A 7 11.37 -7.22 -11.08
C SER A 7 10.03 -6.77 -11.67
N GLN A 8 9.01 -6.57 -10.83
CA GLN A 8 7.70 -6.05 -11.20
C GLN A 8 7.67 -4.52 -11.29
N GLY A 9 8.77 -3.84 -10.95
CA GLY A 9 8.83 -2.37 -10.93
C GLY A 9 8.00 -1.74 -9.81
N VAL A 10 7.66 -2.49 -8.75
CA VAL A 10 6.92 -1.97 -7.59
C VAL A 10 7.87 -1.21 -6.64
N VAL A 11 9.12 -1.63 -6.57
CA VAL A 11 10.18 -0.95 -5.80
C VAL A 11 11.42 -0.74 -6.65
N SER A 12 12.19 0.28 -6.29
CA SER A 12 13.50 0.56 -6.88
C SER A 12 14.55 0.78 -5.79
N LYS A 13 15.80 0.46 -6.09
CA LYS A 13 16.93 0.87 -5.24
C LYS A 13 16.99 2.39 -5.17
N THR A 14 17.36 2.91 -4.01
CA THR A 14 17.41 4.36 -3.77
C THR A 14 18.57 4.75 -2.85
N HIS A 15 18.83 6.04 -2.77
CA HIS A 15 19.65 6.66 -1.75
C HIS A 15 18.89 7.85 -1.17
N SER A 16 18.33 7.64 0.02
CA SER A 16 17.45 8.59 0.71
C SER A 16 17.98 8.87 2.12
N PRO A 17 17.87 10.12 2.60
CA PRO A 17 18.15 10.44 4.01
C PRO A 17 17.10 9.86 4.97
N PHE A 18 15.95 9.40 4.46
CA PHE A 18 14.90 8.77 5.26
C PHE A 18 15.05 7.25 5.25
N ASN A 19 14.56 6.59 6.30
CA ASN A 19 14.48 5.14 6.33
C ASN A 19 13.46 4.65 7.38
N SER A 20 12.46 3.91 6.94
CA SER A 20 11.54 3.18 7.82
C SER A 20 12.02 1.76 8.08
N PRO A 21 11.85 1.25 9.32
CA PRO A 21 12.15 -0.15 9.62
C PRO A 21 11.12 -1.07 8.93
N ILE A 22 11.56 -2.30 8.66
CA ILE A 22 10.72 -3.35 8.09
C ILE A 22 10.35 -4.36 9.16
N TRP A 23 9.13 -4.89 9.07
CA TRP A 23 8.63 -5.94 9.95
C TRP A 23 7.93 -7.03 9.12
N PRO A 24 8.66 -8.01 8.56
CA PRO A 24 8.03 -9.06 7.78
C PRO A 24 7.03 -9.85 8.63
N VAL A 25 5.80 -10.02 8.14
CA VAL A 25 4.75 -10.78 8.82
C VAL A 25 4.52 -12.08 8.05
N ARG A 26 4.47 -13.19 8.79
CA ARG A 26 4.11 -14.49 8.22
C ARG A 26 2.59 -14.63 8.17
N LYS A 27 2.05 -14.88 6.98
CA LYS A 27 0.63 -15.19 6.78
C LYS A 27 0.32 -16.63 7.22
N SER A 28 -0.96 -16.93 7.39
CA SER A 28 -1.45 -18.28 7.72
C SER A 28 -1.20 -19.30 6.61
N ASP A 29 -1.15 -18.86 5.36
CA ASP A 29 -0.79 -19.67 4.17
C ASP A 29 0.72 -20.02 4.10
N GLY A 30 1.53 -19.46 5.00
CA GLY A 30 2.98 -19.68 5.06
C GLY A 30 3.82 -18.67 4.26
N GLU A 31 3.19 -17.79 3.47
CA GLU A 31 3.88 -16.72 2.75
C GLU A 31 4.35 -15.60 3.69
N TRP A 32 5.38 -14.87 3.25
CA TRP A 32 5.88 -13.69 3.93
C TRP A 32 5.35 -12.42 3.25
N ARG A 33 4.77 -11.53 4.05
CA ARG A 33 4.39 -10.19 3.64
C ARG A 33 5.42 -9.18 4.13
N LEU A 34 5.95 -8.38 3.21
CA LEU A 34 6.75 -7.20 3.58
C LEU A 34 5.79 -6.20 4.23
N THR A 35 6.05 -5.83 5.49
CA THR A 35 5.43 -4.67 6.08
C THR A 35 6.52 -3.67 6.44
N VAL A 36 6.24 -2.39 6.19
CA VAL A 36 7.13 -1.28 6.47
C VAL A 36 6.44 -0.41 7.51
N ASP A 37 7.15 -0.07 8.57
CA ASP A 37 6.60 0.73 9.65
C ASP A 37 6.68 2.22 9.31
N TYR A 38 5.56 2.75 8.81
CA TYR A 38 5.40 4.16 8.48
C TYR A 38 4.76 4.99 9.59
N ARG A 39 4.70 4.52 10.85
CA ARG A 39 4.06 5.28 11.94
C ARG A 39 4.61 6.70 12.09
N ALA A 40 5.93 6.85 12.13
CA ALA A 40 6.58 8.16 12.22
C ALA A 40 6.33 9.05 10.99
N LEU A 41 6.25 8.46 9.79
CA LEU A 41 5.92 9.19 8.56
C LEU A 41 4.45 9.65 8.58
N ASN A 42 3.55 8.79 9.03
CA ASN A 42 2.12 9.08 9.11
C ASN A 42 1.81 10.20 10.11
N GLU A 43 2.56 10.29 11.22
CA GLU A 43 2.39 11.37 12.22
C GLU A 43 2.67 12.78 11.66
N VAL A 44 3.59 12.89 10.70
CA VAL A 44 3.95 14.17 10.06
C VAL A 44 3.25 14.39 8.72
N THR A 45 2.49 13.41 8.24
CA THR A 45 1.72 13.52 7.00
C THR A 45 0.40 14.24 7.30
N PRO A 46 0.08 15.33 6.58
CA PRO A 46 -1.19 16.02 6.77
C PRO A 46 -2.36 15.05 6.57
N PRO A 47 -3.39 15.09 7.44
CA PRO A 47 -4.55 14.23 7.29
C PRO A 47 -5.25 14.55 5.97
N LEU A 48 -5.46 13.52 5.16
CA LEU A 48 -6.31 13.62 3.99
C LEU A 48 -7.74 13.27 4.40
N SER A 49 -8.68 14.18 4.16
CA SER A 49 -10.10 13.84 4.21
C SER A 49 -10.41 12.97 2.99
N ALA A 50 -10.37 11.66 3.17
CA ALA A 50 -10.73 10.74 2.10
C ALA A 50 -12.25 10.79 1.91
N ALA A 51 -12.72 11.01 0.68
CA ALA A 51 -14.12 10.88 0.31
C ALA A 51 -14.52 9.39 0.22
N VAL A 52 -14.26 8.64 1.28
CA VAL A 52 -14.75 7.26 1.41
C VAL A 52 -16.21 7.38 1.86
N PRO A 53 -17.17 6.92 1.05
CA PRO A 53 -18.58 6.97 1.43
C PRO A 53 -18.83 6.19 2.70
N ASP A 54 -19.84 6.61 3.47
CA ASP A 54 -20.23 5.87 4.66
C ASP A 54 -20.74 4.47 4.29
N MET A 55 -20.46 3.47 5.12
CA MET A 55 -20.83 2.08 4.82
C MET A 55 -22.36 1.90 4.74
N LEU A 56 -23.13 2.65 5.55
CA LEU A 56 -24.59 2.61 5.53
C LEU A 56 -25.13 3.26 4.25
N GLU A 57 -24.51 4.35 3.80
CA GLU A 57 -24.85 4.98 2.51
C GLU A 57 -24.61 4.02 1.34
N LEU A 58 -23.47 3.33 1.32
CA LEU A 58 -23.16 2.31 0.29
C LEU A 58 -24.15 1.16 0.30
N GLN A 59 -24.54 0.69 1.49
CA GLN A 59 -25.51 -0.40 1.63
C GLN A 59 -26.89 0.03 1.12
N TYR A 60 -27.35 1.23 1.48
CA TYR A 60 -28.63 1.76 1.01
C TYR A 60 -28.66 1.92 -0.51
N GLU A 61 -27.58 2.44 -1.10
CA GLU A 61 -27.41 2.56 -2.55
C GLU A 61 -27.42 1.21 -3.29
N LEU A 62 -26.92 0.14 -2.65
CA LEU A 62 -26.97 -1.21 -3.21
C LEU A 62 -28.39 -1.79 -3.15
N GLU A 63 -29.06 -1.67 -2.01
CA GLU A 63 -30.41 -2.19 -1.79
C GLU A 63 -31.46 -1.48 -2.64
N SER A 64 -31.31 -0.17 -2.84
CA SER A 64 -32.25 0.65 -3.62
C SER A 64 -32.30 0.28 -5.11
N LYS A 65 -31.24 -0.34 -5.64
CA LYS A 65 -31.12 -0.68 -7.07
C LYS A 65 -31.95 -1.91 -7.49
N ALA A 66 -32.57 -2.61 -6.54
CA ALA A 66 -33.44 -3.77 -6.77
C ALA A 66 -32.88 -4.77 -7.78
N ALA A 67 -31.55 -4.97 -7.77
CA ALA A 67 -30.88 -5.78 -8.79
C ALA A 67 -31.16 -7.26 -8.57
N LYS A 68 -31.38 -7.98 -9.66
CA LYS A 68 -31.61 -9.44 -9.63
C LYS A 68 -30.32 -10.22 -9.30
N TRP A 69 -29.16 -9.66 -9.61
CA TRP A 69 -27.86 -10.29 -9.44
C TRP A 69 -26.82 -9.26 -8.99
N TYR A 70 -25.93 -9.69 -8.10
CA TYR A 70 -24.78 -8.91 -7.65
C TYR A 70 -23.50 -9.70 -7.93
N ALA A 71 -22.42 -8.98 -8.24
CA ALA A 71 -21.09 -9.54 -8.38
C ALA A 71 -20.10 -8.66 -7.61
N THR A 72 -19.14 -9.30 -6.95
CA THR A 72 -18.05 -8.62 -6.25
C THR A 72 -16.74 -8.88 -6.99
N ILE A 73 -15.92 -7.85 -7.11
CA ILE A 73 -14.59 -7.93 -7.72
C ILE A 73 -13.62 -7.32 -6.71
N ASP A 74 -12.60 -8.09 -6.35
CA ASP A 74 -11.46 -7.60 -5.56
C ASP A 74 -10.28 -7.30 -6.48
N ILE A 75 -9.67 -6.13 -6.30
CA ILE A 75 -8.47 -5.73 -7.05
C ILE A 75 -7.26 -6.08 -6.19
N ALA A 76 -6.68 -7.25 -6.46
CA ALA A 76 -5.49 -7.70 -5.75
C ALA A 76 -4.34 -6.69 -5.90
N ASN A 77 -3.71 -6.33 -4.77
CA ASN A 77 -2.59 -5.39 -4.72
C ASN A 77 -2.88 -4.01 -5.35
N ALA A 78 -4.13 -3.52 -5.30
CA ALA A 78 -4.55 -2.26 -5.90
C ALA A 78 -3.62 -1.06 -5.61
N PHE A 79 -3.05 -0.98 -4.40
CA PHE A 79 -2.12 0.09 -4.03
C PHE A 79 -0.91 0.21 -4.97
N PHE A 80 -0.40 -0.90 -5.50
CA PHE A 80 0.75 -0.87 -6.44
C PHE A 80 0.37 -0.38 -7.84
N SER A 81 -0.93 -0.23 -8.13
CA SER A 81 -1.40 0.33 -9.40
C SER A 81 -1.39 1.86 -9.41
N ILE A 82 -1.22 2.50 -8.25
CA ILE A 82 -1.15 3.96 -8.13
C ILE A 82 0.31 4.33 -7.86
N PRO A 83 0.99 5.02 -8.79
CA PRO A 83 2.40 5.37 -8.61
C PRO A 83 2.57 6.41 -7.51
N LEU A 84 3.65 6.30 -6.76
CA LEU A 84 4.03 7.29 -5.77
C LEU A 84 4.65 8.52 -6.46
N ALA A 85 4.18 9.71 -6.10
CA ALA A 85 4.73 10.98 -6.58
C ALA A 85 6.26 11.02 -6.36
N ALA A 86 7.00 11.43 -7.38
CA ALA A 86 8.47 11.30 -7.41
C ALA A 86 9.15 12.01 -6.24
N GLU A 87 8.62 13.16 -5.85
CA GLU A 87 9.04 13.99 -4.72
C GLU A 87 8.81 13.33 -3.36
N CYS A 88 7.82 12.43 -3.25
CA CYS A 88 7.51 11.71 -2.02
C CYS A 88 8.36 10.46 -1.85
N ARG A 89 8.82 9.84 -2.95
CA ARG A 89 9.58 8.57 -2.93
C ARG A 89 10.71 8.51 -1.92
N PRO A 90 11.54 9.54 -1.70
CA PRO A 90 12.59 9.48 -0.68
C PRO A 90 12.04 9.18 0.73
N GLN A 91 10.88 9.73 1.11
CA GLN A 91 10.29 9.57 2.44
C GLN A 91 9.83 8.15 2.74
N PHE A 92 9.49 7.39 1.70
CA PHE A 92 9.03 6.02 1.81
C PHE A 92 10.16 4.98 1.80
N ALA A 93 11.42 5.41 1.86
CA ALA A 93 12.55 4.51 1.79
C ALA A 93 12.61 3.53 2.97
N PHE A 94 13.08 2.32 2.72
CA PHE A 94 13.32 1.27 3.72
C PHE A 94 14.54 0.43 3.35
N THR A 95 15.15 -0.24 4.33
CA THR A 95 16.37 -1.04 4.11
C THR A 95 16.10 -2.53 4.23
N TRP A 96 16.51 -3.29 3.21
CA TRP A 96 16.50 -4.75 3.20
C TRP A 96 17.91 -5.29 2.93
N ARG A 97 18.45 -6.05 3.89
CA ARG A 97 19.80 -6.67 3.80
C ARG A 97 20.90 -5.69 3.37
N GLY A 98 20.91 -4.50 3.95
CA GLY A 98 21.93 -3.47 3.70
C GLY A 98 21.74 -2.69 2.40
N VAL A 99 20.67 -2.92 1.65
CA VAL A 99 20.32 -2.15 0.45
C VAL A 99 19.04 -1.37 0.73
N GLN A 100 19.04 -0.08 0.39
CA GLN A 100 17.89 0.79 0.54
C GLN A 100 17.01 0.76 -0.72
N TYR A 101 15.71 0.67 -0.52
CA TYR A 101 14.68 0.64 -1.55
C TYR A 101 13.62 1.70 -1.26
N THR A 102 12.87 2.09 -2.28
CA THR A 102 11.61 2.86 -2.15
C THR A 102 10.56 2.34 -3.13
N TRP A 103 9.30 2.70 -2.89
CA TRP A 103 8.18 2.40 -3.78
C TRP A 103 8.18 3.34 -4.99
N ASN A 104 7.72 2.81 -6.14
CA ASN A 104 7.60 3.57 -7.39
C ASN A 104 6.23 4.23 -7.56
#